data_AF-A0A259AYS3-F1
#
_entry.id   AF-A0A259AYS3-F1
#
_cell.length_a   1.000
_cell.length_b   1.000
_cell.length_c   1.000
_cell.angle_alpha   90.00
_cell.angle_beta   90.00
_cell.angle_gamma   90.00
#
_symmetry.space_group_name_H-M   'P 1'
#
loop_
_entity.id
_entity.type
_entity.pdbx_description
1 polymer ?
#
loop_
_entity_poly.entity_id
_entity_poly.type
_entity_poly.pdbx_seq_one_letter_code
_entity_poly.pdbx_strand_id
1 'polypeptide(L)'
;RSLARGGSWPTCPEGNAGRLGFEPYFACPTGTTPMQRTGGDTDALVPAPNGDLCADTSKPRRDCHSGDDGSCETTYPTTPRQARTEPNYVDISTANGAQRFYFSLRGY
;
A
#
# COMPACT_ATOMS: atom_id res chain seq x y z
N ARG A 1 -11.29 -8.08 -31.24
CA ARG A 1 -10.78 -7.34 -30.07
C ARG A 1 -11.06 -8.22 -28.86
N SER A 2 -10.05 -8.99 -28.47
CA SER A 2 -10.14 -10.10 -27.52
C SER A 2 -9.95 -9.61 -26.08
N LEU A 3 -10.81 -10.05 -25.18
CA LEU A 3 -10.60 -10.02 -23.73
C LEU A 3 -9.56 -11.09 -23.37
N ALA A 4 -8.32 -10.84 -23.78
CA ALA A 4 -7.14 -11.61 -23.43
C ALA A 4 -6.03 -10.60 -23.17
N ARG A 5 -5.65 -10.46 -21.89
CA ARG A 5 -4.79 -9.43 -21.29
C ARG A 5 -5.56 -8.16 -20.88
N GLY A 6 -5.44 -7.82 -19.60
CA GLY A 6 -6.15 -6.73 -18.94
C GLY A 6 -6.06 -5.41 -19.69
N GLY A 7 -7.11 -5.09 -20.43
CA GLY A 7 -7.36 -3.75 -20.91
C GLY A 7 -7.69 -2.85 -19.74
N SER A 8 -7.23 -1.60 -19.78
CA SER A 8 -7.63 -0.56 -18.83
C SER A 8 -9.14 -0.56 -18.65
N TRP A 9 -9.61 -0.63 -17.40
CA TRP A 9 -11.02 -0.41 -17.06
C TRP A 9 -11.53 0.83 -17.81
N PRO A 10 -12.66 0.76 -18.53
CA PRO A 10 -13.16 1.93 -19.26
C PRO A 10 -13.44 3.03 -18.24
N THR A 11 -12.77 4.16 -18.38
CA THR A 11 -13.22 5.40 -17.75
C THR A 11 -14.56 5.73 -18.40
N CYS A 12 -15.66 5.72 -17.64
CA CYS A 12 -16.98 6.12 -18.12
C CYS A 12 -17.07 7.64 -18.03
N PRO A 13 -16.83 8.41 -19.12
CA PRO A 13 -16.83 9.86 -19.04
C PRO A 13 -18.22 10.41 -18.72
N GLU A 14 -19.27 9.71 -19.16
CA GLU A 14 -20.67 10.05 -18.86
C GLU A 14 -20.99 9.92 -17.36
N GLY A 15 -20.28 9.03 -16.66
CA GLY A 15 -20.42 8.81 -15.21
C GLY A 15 -19.44 9.61 -14.36
N ASN A 16 -18.59 10.46 -14.97
CA ASN A 16 -17.51 11.19 -14.29
C ASN A 16 -16.64 10.30 -13.38
N ALA A 17 -16.46 9.04 -13.77
CA ALA A 17 -15.68 8.07 -13.00
C ALA A 17 -14.21 8.07 -13.45
N GLY A 18 -13.31 8.13 -12.47
CA GLY A 18 -11.87 8.06 -12.66
C GLY A 18 -11.38 6.66 -13.06
N ARG A 19 -10.05 6.52 -13.12
CA ARG A 19 -9.40 5.22 -13.36
C ARG A 19 -9.58 4.31 -12.14
N LEU A 20 -9.57 3.01 -12.41
CA LEU A 20 -9.47 1.99 -11.37
C LEU A 20 -8.17 2.20 -10.56
N GLY A 21 -8.32 2.34 -9.25
CA GLY A 21 -7.23 2.40 -8.29
C GLY A 21 -7.15 1.14 -7.44
N PHE A 22 -6.04 0.99 -6.71
CA PHE A 22 -5.78 -0.16 -5.86
C PHE A 22 -5.09 0.26 -4.56
N GLU A 23 -5.78 0.00 -3.44
CA GLU A 23 -5.33 0.24 -2.07
C GLU A 23 -5.59 -1.05 -1.27
N PRO A 24 -4.59 -1.94 -1.12
CA PRO A 24 -4.80 -3.24 -0.49
C PRO A 24 -5.01 -3.17 1.03
N TYR A 25 -4.65 -2.04 1.65
CA TYR A 25 -4.60 -1.87 3.10
C TYR A 25 -5.30 -0.58 3.54
N PHE A 26 -5.80 -0.57 4.78
CA PHE A 26 -6.25 0.67 5.43
C PHE A 26 -5.07 1.60 5.73
N ALA A 27 -5.34 2.89 5.93
CA ALA A 27 -4.31 3.85 6.29
C ALA A 27 -3.60 3.44 7.60
N CYS A 28 -2.31 3.78 7.69
CA CYS A 28 -1.58 3.62 8.95
C CYS A 28 -2.13 4.57 10.03
N PRO A 29 -2.12 4.16 11.32
CA PRO A 29 -2.43 5.04 12.43
C PRO A 29 -1.55 6.30 12.41
N THR A 30 -2.05 7.40 12.96
CA THR A 30 -1.32 8.66 13.05
C THR A 30 0.04 8.46 13.70
N GLY A 31 1.09 9.04 13.10
CA GLY A 31 2.48 8.91 13.57
C GLY A 31 3.22 7.67 13.05
N THR A 32 2.58 6.86 12.21
CA THR A 32 3.24 5.73 11.53
C THR A 32 3.16 5.85 10.02
N THR A 33 4.18 5.34 9.33
CA THR A 33 4.35 5.44 7.87
C THR A 33 4.17 4.08 7.23
N PRO A 34 3.42 3.97 6.11
CA PRO A 34 3.29 2.71 5.40
C PRO A 34 4.62 2.34 4.72
N MET A 35 5.07 1.11 4.95
CA MET A 35 6.37 0.60 4.56
C MET A 35 6.26 -0.83 4.03
N GLN A 36 7.27 -1.25 3.28
CA GLN A 36 7.44 -2.62 2.79
C GLN A 36 8.89 -3.03 2.96
N ARG A 37 9.14 -4.33 3.16
CA ARG A 37 10.50 -4.88 3.13
C ARG A 37 10.94 -5.12 1.69
N THR A 38 12.13 -4.66 1.34
CA THR A 38 12.77 -5.03 0.07
C THR A 38 13.36 -6.42 0.26
N GLY A 39 12.73 -7.47 -0.28
CA GLY A 39 13.20 -8.85 -0.17
C GLY A 39 14.49 -9.17 -0.95
N GLY A 40 15.47 -8.27 -0.93
CA GLY A 40 16.82 -8.47 -1.45
C GLY A 40 17.82 -8.70 -0.32
N ASP A 41 19.12 -8.62 -0.63
CA ASP A 41 20.22 -8.94 0.30
C ASP A 41 20.25 -8.03 1.54
N THR A 42 19.75 -6.80 1.39
CA THR A 42 19.46 -5.89 2.50
C THR A 42 17.94 -5.89 2.68
N ASP A 43 17.44 -6.55 3.72
CA ASP A 43 16.01 -6.62 4.06
C ASP A 43 15.50 -5.26 4.59
N ALA A 44 15.73 -4.21 3.81
CA ALA A 44 15.56 -2.83 4.16
C ALA A 44 14.08 -2.45 4.13
N LEU A 45 13.70 -1.61 5.09
CA LEU A 45 12.35 -1.10 5.20
C LEU A 45 12.23 0.21 4.40
N VAL A 46 11.40 0.21 3.35
CA VAL A 46 11.24 1.36 2.46
C VAL A 46 9.80 1.90 2.44
N PRO A 47 9.59 3.23 2.34
CA PRO A 47 8.26 3.82 2.26
C PRO A 47 7.48 3.31 1.06
N ALA A 48 6.23 2.96 1.28
CA ALA A 48 5.42 2.27 0.30
C ALA A 48 3.92 2.56 0.51
N PRO A 49 3.24 3.28 -0.40
CA PRO A 49 1.81 3.56 -0.24
C PRO A 49 0.96 2.30 -0.06
N ASN A 50 1.33 1.22 -0.77
CA ASN A 50 0.71 -0.10 -0.70
C ASN A 50 1.52 -1.12 0.11
N GLY A 51 2.48 -0.65 0.92
CA GLY A 51 3.23 -1.49 1.83
C GLY A 51 2.33 -2.12 2.87
N ASP A 52 2.70 -3.32 3.31
CA ASP A 52 1.95 -4.18 4.22
C ASP A 52 2.25 -3.90 5.71
N LEU A 53 3.18 -3.00 6.01
CA LEU A 53 3.59 -2.65 7.36
C LEU A 53 3.32 -1.17 7.65
N CYS A 54 3.03 -0.86 8.91
CA CYS A 54 3.17 0.49 9.47
C CYS A 54 4.42 0.53 10.32
N ALA A 55 5.27 1.55 10.12
CA ALA A 55 6.48 1.74 10.91
C ALA A 55 6.44 3.08 11.67
N ASP A 56 6.86 3.05 12.94
CA ASP A 56 7.13 4.26 13.71
C ASP A 56 8.58 4.70 13.44
N THR A 57 8.76 5.60 12.46
CA THR A 57 10.09 6.09 12.07
C THR A 57 10.71 7.05 13.08
N SER A 58 9.96 7.45 14.12
CA SER A 58 10.47 8.30 15.21
C SER A 58 11.22 7.52 16.27
N LYS A 59 11.11 6.19 16.28
CA LYS A 59 11.72 5.29 17.27
C LYS A 59 12.68 4.31 16.60
N PRO A 60 13.83 4.77 16.07
CA PRO A 60 14.82 3.87 15.51
C PRO A 60 15.35 2.94 16.61
N ARG A 61 15.43 1.65 16.29
CA ARG A 61 16.10 0.63 17.08
C ARG A 61 17.39 0.26 16.38
N ARG A 62 18.43 -0.03 17.15
CA ARG A 62 19.68 -0.57 16.62
C ARG A 62 19.74 -2.05 16.97
N ASP A 63 19.66 -2.90 15.96
CA ASP A 63 19.82 -4.34 16.12
C ASP A 63 21.23 -4.70 15.67
N CYS A 64 22.06 -5.14 16.61
CA CYS A 64 23.45 -5.54 16.37
C CYS A 64 23.53 -7.06 16.37
N HIS A 65 24.11 -7.62 15.33
CA HIS A 65 24.32 -9.06 15.23
C HIS A 65 25.72 -9.40 15.77
N SER A 66 25.79 -10.36 16.68
CA SER A 66 27.06 -10.87 17.21
C SER A 66 27.68 -11.85 16.20
N GLY A 67 28.42 -11.31 15.23
CA GLY A 67 29.28 -12.05 14.30
C GLY A 67 30.67 -11.39 14.21
N ASP A 68 31.58 -11.97 13.43
CA ASP A 68 33.00 -11.55 13.36
C ASP A 68 33.18 -10.07 12.96
N ASP A 69 32.24 -9.49 12.22
CA ASP A 69 32.29 -8.10 11.72
C ASP A 69 31.41 -7.11 12.50
N GLY A 70 30.69 -7.57 13.53
CA GLY A 70 29.90 -6.71 14.44
C GLY A 70 28.96 -5.71 13.75
N SER A 71 28.20 -6.13 12.74
CA SER A 71 27.30 -5.23 12.01
C SER A 71 26.07 -4.87 12.84
N CYS A 72 25.71 -3.59 12.82
CA CYS A 72 24.49 -3.07 13.43
C CYS A 72 23.61 -2.44 12.35
N GLU A 73 22.35 -2.84 12.30
CA GLU A 73 21.34 -2.27 11.42
C GLU A 73 20.39 -1.35 12.21
N THR A 74 19.93 -0.28 11.57
CA THR A 74 18.85 0.55 12.11
C THR A 74 17.51 0.00 11.62
N THR A 75 16.72 -0.48 12.56
CA THR A 75 15.37 -1.01 12.33
C THR A 75 14.33 -0.08 12.93
N TYR A 76 13.07 -0.27 12.54
CA TYR A 76 11.94 0.49 13.10
C TYR A 76 10.90 -0.51 13.61
N PRO A 77 10.23 -0.23 14.75
CA PRO A 77 9.08 -1.01 15.18
C PRO A 77 8.01 -1.02 14.09
N THR A 78 7.59 -2.21 13.69
CA THR A 78 6.55 -2.38 12.67
C THR A 78 5.35 -3.15 13.21
N THR A 79 4.18 -2.83 12.65
CA THR A 79 2.95 -3.59 12.84
C THR A 79 2.33 -3.91 11.48
N PRO A 80 1.76 -5.11 11.26
CA PRO A 80 1.02 -5.40 10.04
C PRO A 80 -0.12 -4.41 9.81
N ARG A 81 -0.28 -3.92 8.58
CA ARG A 81 -1.44 -3.13 8.19
C ARG A 81 -2.66 -4.01 8.03
N GLN A 82 -3.80 -3.48 8.45
CA GLN A 82 -5.08 -4.14 8.22
C GLN A 82 -5.38 -4.17 6.72
N ALA A 83 -5.59 -5.37 6.18
CA ALA A 83 -6.00 -5.57 4.79
C ALA A 83 -7.45 -5.12 4.57
N ARG A 84 -7.73 -4.59 3.37
CA ARG A 84 -9.10 -4.31 2.91
C ARG A 84 -9.70 -5.56 2.28
N THR A 85 -10.97 -5.80 2.57
CA THR A 85 -11.78 -6.80 1.85
C THR A 85 -12.08 -6.36 0.42
N GLU A 86 -12.09 -5.04 0.19
CA GLU A 86 -12.40 -4.35 -1.05
C GLU A 86 -11.24 -3.43 -1.42
N PRO A 87 -10.19 -3.95 -2.07
CA PRO A 87 -8.96 -3.20 -2.31
C PRO A 87 -8.99 -2.34 -3.57
N ASN A 88 -9.96 -2.57 -4.46
CA ASN A 88 -10.08 -1.78 -5.68
C ASN A 88 -10.96 -0.58 -5.38
N TYR A 89 -10.71 0.54 -6.05
CA TYR A 89 -11.56 1.71 -5.92
C TYR A 89 -11.73 2.47 -7.22
N VAL A 90 -12.79 3.27 -7.30
CA VAL A 90 -12.93 4.34 -8.29
C VAL A 90 -13.27 5.64 -7.57
N ASP A 91 -12.71 6.74 -8.07
CA ASP A 91 -13.09 8.07 -7.62
C ASP A 91 -14.15 8.60 -8.60
N ILE A 92 -15.32 9.00 -8.09
CA ILE A 92 -16.42 9.56 -8.89
C ILE A 92 -16.54 11.05 -8.55
N SER A 93 -16.43 11.90 -9.57
CA SER A 93 -16.54 13.34 -9.42
C SER A 93 -17.97 13.81 -9.61
N THR A 94 -18.48 14.57 -8.65
CA THR A 94 -19.79 15.24 -8.69
C THR A 94 -19.60 16.75 -8.59
N ALA A 95 -20.70 17.52 -8.72
CA ALA A 95 -20.67 18.96 -8.49
C ALA A 95 -20.16 19.35 -7.08
N ASN A 96 -20.23 18.42 -6.12
CA ASN A 96 -19.81 18.63 -4.73
C ASN A 96 -18.40 18.09 -4.42
N GLY A 97 -17.67 17.64 -5.45
CA GLY A 97 -16.31 17.06 -5.32
C GLY A 97 -16.25 15.58 -5.67
N ALA A 98 -15.06 15.00 -5.48
CA ALA A 98 -14.79 13.59 -5.76
C ALA A 98 -15.02 12.71 -4.53
N GLN A 99 -15.66 11.56 -4.72
CA GLN A 99 -15.88 10.55 -3.70
C GLN A 99 -15.26 9.22 -4.12
N ARG A 100 -14.60 8.54 -3.19
CA ARG A 100 -13.97 7.23 -3.41
C ARG A 100 -14.92 6.09 -3.05
N PHE A 101 -15.12 5.17 -3.98
CA PHE A 101 -15.93 3.97 -3.80
C PHE A 101 -15.04 2.74 -3.91
N TYR A 102 -15.02 1.92 -2.85
CA TYR A 102 -14.25 0.68 -2.80
C TYR A 102 -15.11 -0.51 -3.22
N PHE A 103 -14.49 -1.53 -3.82
CA PHE A 103 -15.14 -2.78 -4.19
C PHE A 103 -14.14 -3.94 -4.31
N SER A 104 -14.67 -5.17 -4.33
CA SER A 104 -13.89 -6.38 -4.56
C SER A 104 -14.13 -6.94 -5.97
N LEU A 105 -13.05 -7.36 -6.63
CA LEU A 105 -13.12 -8.14 -7.87
C LEU A 105 -13.06 -9.66 -7.59
N ARG A 106 -13.06 -10.08 -6.31
CA ARG A 106 -13.02 -11.50 -5.95
C ARG A 106 -14.36 -12.17 -6.29
N GLY A 107 -14.30 -13.28 -7.00
CA GLY A 107 -15.49 -14.09 -7.33
C GLY A 107 -16.20 -13.69 -8.63
N TYR A 108 -15.65 -12.74 -9.39
CA TYR A 108 -16.03 -12.43 -10.76
C TYR A 108 -15.06 -13.06 -11.76
#